data_AF-A0A535LBU3-F1
#
_entry.id   AF-A0A535LBU3-F1
#
_cell.length_a   1.000
_cell.length_b   1.000
_cell.length_c   1.000
_cell.angle_alpha   90.00
_cell.angle_beta   90.00
_cell.angle_gamma   90.00
#
_symmetry.space_group_name_H-M   'P 1'
#
loop_
_entity.id
_entity.type
_entity.pdbx_description
1 polymer ?
#
loop_
_entity_poly.entity_id
_entity_poly.type
_entity_poly.pdbx_seq_one_letter_code
_entity_poly.pdbx_strand_id
1 'polypeptide(L)'
;MPEMDPGFPRPVEPTPRSDYLLAPATATPAEVAPPVHGPGYAKRLTAAVVAAIIVATGGGIGVGWNLARFITSHNAAALAPIQTVTPVSPSAGTGSTNPSAIAAKVIPAIVDVNTVVQTASGTSQAAGTGLIITSTGDVLTNNHVVEGSISIRVAIQG
;
A
#
# COMPACT_ATOMS: atom_id res chain seq x y z
N MET A 1 3.44 -42.64 25.59
CA MET A 1 4.34 -41.61 26.16
C MET A 1 4.05 -40.33 25.39
N PRO A 2 3.52 -39.26 26.01
CA PRO A 2 3.18 -38.02 25.31
C PRO A 2 4.39 -37.11 25.13
N GLU A 3 4.55 -36.60 23.90
CA GLU A 3 5.59 -35.69 23.41
C GLU A 3 5.51 -34.33 24.16
N MET A 4 6.65 -33.83 24.65
CA MET A 4 6.77 -32.53 25.31
C MET A 4 6.79 -31.39 24.27
N ASP A 5 5.88 -30.44 24.43
CA ASP A 5 5.87 -29.14 23.72
C ASP A 5 7.01 -28.24 24.24
N PRO A 6 7.99 -27.83 23.41
CA PRO A 6 9.02 -26.90 23.83
C PRO A 6 8.42 -25.48 23.87
N GLY A 7 7.85 -25.11 25.01
CA GLY A 7 7.31 -23.78 25.26
C GLY A 7 8.35 -22.69 25.02
N PHE A 8 8.02 -21.75 24.12
CA PHE A 8 8.80 -20.53 23.90
C PHE A 8 8.87 -19.69 25.19
N PRO A 9 10.05 -19.20 25.62
CA PRO A 9 10.13 -18.31 26.78
C PRO A 9 9.46 -16.97 26.45
N ARG A 10 8.60 -16.49 27.36
CA ARG A 10 7.98 -15.17 27.24
C ARG A 10 9.07 -14.08 27.35
N PRO A 11 8.97 -12.98 26.59
CA PRO A 11 9.85 -11.83 26.78
C PRO A 11 9.79 -11.34 28.24
N VAL A 12 10.95 -11.18 28.88
CA VAL A 12 11.06 -10.56 30.19
C VAL A 12 10.85 -9.06 30.05
N GLU A 13 9.82 -8.54 30.73
CA GLU A 13 9.52 -7.11 30.79
C GLU A 13 10.60 -6.40 31.63
N PRO A 14 11.22 -5.32 31.13
CA PRO A 14 12.22 -4.59 31.92
C PRO A 14 11.53 -3.84 33.05
N THR A 15 11.93 -4.11 34.29
CA THR A 15 11.47 -3.34 35.44
C THR A 15 12.02 -1.91 35.37
N PRO A 16 11.22 -0.88 35.73
CA PRO A 16 11.72 0.48 35.79
C PRO A 16 12.79 0.61 36.90
N ARG A 17 13.95 1.16 36.54
CA ARG A 17 15.04 1.49 37.48
C ARG A 17 14.57 2.56 38.47
N SER A 18 14.57 2.23 39.76
CA SER A 18 14.28 3.13 40.89
C SER A 18 15.53 3.92 41.34
N ASP A 19 16.42 4.31 40.43
CA ASP A 19 17.74 4.88 40.75
C ASP A 19 17.84 6.41 40.55
N TYR A 20 16.73 7.15 40.76
CA TYR A 20 16.77 8.62 40.75
C TYR A 20 16.24 9.22 42.05
N LEU A 21 16.74 8.74 43.20
CA LEU A 21 16.79 9.58 44.40
C LEU A 21 18.19 10.17 44.53
N LEU A 22 18.45 11.20 43.72
CA LEU A 22 19.51 12.17 44.03
C LEU A 22 18.80 13.47 44.41
N ALA A 23 18.74 13.76 45.71
CA ALA A 23 18.29 15.06 46.19
C ALA A 23 19.36 16.12 45.82
N PRO A 24 19.04 17.18 45.05
CA PRO A 24 19.93 18.29 44.87
C PRO A 24 19.76 19.33 45.98
N ALA A 25 20.88 19.97 46.31
CA ALA A 25 21.12 20.90 47.41
C ALA A 25 20.09 22.05 47.52
N THR A 26 19.90 22.51 48.76
CA THR A 26 19.25 23.77 49.10
C THR A 26 19.93 24.94 48.38
N ALA A 27 19.34 25.39 47.27
CA ALA A 27 19.65 26.69 46.70
C ALA A 27 18.87 27.77 47.48
N THR A 28 19.58 28.76 48.01
CA THR A 28 19.01 30.00 48.53
C THR A 28 18.19 30.70 47.43
N PRO A 29 17.02 31.28 47.71
CA PRO A 29 16.32 32.09 46.72
C PRO A 29 17.14 33.35 46.44
N ALA A 30 17.63 33.50 45.21
CA ALA A 30 17.97 34.80 44.68
C ALA A 30 16.65 35.55 44.43
N GLU A 31 16.49 36.71 45.07
CA GLU A 31 15.33 37.58 44.87
C GLU A 31 15.32 38.09 43.43
N VAL A 32 14.39 37.56 42.63
CA VAL A 32 14.14 38.01 41.26
C VAL A 32 13.33 39.30 41.33
N ALA A 33 13.93 40.42 40.95
CA ALA A 33 13.19 41.67 40.77
C ALA A 33 12.10 41.46 39.70
N PRO A 34 10.85 41.91 39.93
CA PRO A 34 9.77 41.70 38.97
C PRO A 34 10.02 42.52 37.69
N PRO A 35 9.77 41.96 36.48
CA PRO A 35 9.82 42.73 35.25
C PRO A 35 8.74 43.82 35.26
N VAL A 36 9.15 45.07 35.08
CA VAL A 36 8.24 46.21 34.91
C VAL A 36 7.56 46.09 33.55
N HIS A 37 6.32 45.61 33.54
CA HIS A 37 5.51 45.56 32.33
C HIS A 37 4.87 46.94 32.10
N GLY A 38 5.31 47.63 31.05
CA GLY A 38 4.64 48.84 30.58
C GLY A 38 3.20 48.55 30.11
N PRO A 39 2.29 49.53 30.18
CA PRO A 39 0.84 49.35 29.97
C PRO A 39 0.43 48.89 28.55
N GLY A 40 1.38 48.73 27.63
CA GLY A 40 1.17 48.20 26.28
C GLY A 40 1.37 46.69 26.12
N TYR A 41 2.07 46.02 27.05
CA TYR A 41 2.41 44.59 26.90
C TYR A 41 1.19 43.69 27.06
N ALA A 42 0.34 43.96 28.05
CA ALA A 42 -0.88 43.20 28.29
C ALA A 42 -1.83 43.23 27.07
N LYS A 43 -1.99 44.40 26.44
CA LYS A 43 -2.85 44.57 25.26
C LYS A 43 -2.34 43.80 24.04
N ARG A 44 -1.03 43.78 23.83
CA ARG A 44 -0.38 43.03 22.73
C ARG A 44 -0.44 41.52 22.95
N LEU A 45 -0.33 41.07 24.20
CA LEU A 45 -0.47 39.66 24.55
C LEU A 45 -1.91 39.17 24.33
N THR A 46 -2.92 39.93 24.75
CA THR A 46 -4.32 39.59 24.45
C THR A 46 -4.62 39.59 22.95
N ALA A 47 -4.08 40.55 22.19
CA ALA A 47 -4.26 40.59 20.75
C ALA A 47 -3.61 39.37 20.05
N ALA A 48 -2.43 38.94 20.51
CA ALA A 48 -1.74 37.77 19.98
C ALA A 48 -2.48 36.47 20.32
N VAL A 49 -3.03 36.32 21.52
CA VAL A 49 -3.83 35.16 21.92
C VAL A 49 -5.13 35.09 21.13
N VAL A 50 -5.83 36.21 20.94
CA VAL A 50 -7.06 36.25 20.13
C VAL A 50 -6.76 35.91 18.67
N ALA A 51 -5.67 36.44 18.10
CA ALA A 51 -5.25 36.08 16.74
C ALA A 51 -4.90 34.59 16.61
N ALA A 52 -4.21 34.01 17.60
CA ALA A 52 -3.90 32.58 17.62
C ALA A 52 -5.15 31.70 17.71
N ILE A 53 -6.16 32.10 18.49
CA ILE A 53 -7.45 31.41 18.57
C ILE A 53 -8.20 31.51 17.23
N ILE A 54 -8.23 32.69 16.59
CA ILE A 54 -8.89 32.86 15.28
C ILE A 54 -8.21 32.01 14.20
N VAL A 55 -6.88 31.88 14.22
CA VAL A 55 -6.14 31.01 13.29
C VAL A 55 -6.39 29.53 13.60
N ALA A 56 -6.41 29.14 14.87
CA ALA A 56 -6.69 27.77 15.29
C ALA A 56 -8.12 27.32 14.98
N THR A 57 -9.11 28.21 15.12
CA THR A 57 -10.52 27.92 14.84
C THR A 57 -10.88 28.11 13.35
N GLY A 58 -10.23 29.05 12.65
CA GLY A 58 -10.51 29.38 11.25
C GLY A 58 -9.78 28.50 10.23
N GLY A 59 -8.56 28.03 10.55
CA GLY A 59 -7.72 27.27 9.60
C GLY A 59 -8.11 25.80 9.46
N GLY A 60 -8.66 25.19 10.53
CA GLY A 60 -8.96 23.75 10.55
C GLY A 60 -10.09 23.34 9.59
N ILE A 61 -11.10 24.20 9.42
CA ILE A 61 -12.26 23.90 8.58
C ILE A 61 -11.88 23.94 7.09
N GLY A 62 -11.08 24.92 6.66
CA GLY A 62 -10.69 25.06 5.26
C GLY A 62 -9.79 23.91 4.78
N VAL A 63 -8.77 23.57 5.55
CA VAL A 63 -7.83 22.47 5.21
C VAL A 63 -8.51 21.10 5.38
N GLY A 64 -9.26 20.91 6.47
CA GLY A 64 -9.99 19.67 6.73
C GLY A 64 -11.07 19.38 5.67
N TRP A 65 -11.82 20.40 5.24
CA TRP A 65 -12.87 20.24 4.23
C TRP A 65 -12.33 19.95 2.83
N ASN A 66 -11.23 20.61 2.42
CA ASN A 66 -10.59 20.33 1.14
C ASN A 66 -9.94 18.94 1.11
N LEU A 67 -9.30 18.52 2.20
CA LEU A 67 -8.73 17.18 2.30
C LEU A 67 -9.83 16.10 2.33
N ALA A 68 -10.89 16.30 3.11
CA ALA A 68 -12.03 15.38 3.14
C ALA A 68 -12.68 15.22 1.76
N ARG A 69 -12.85 16.32 1.00
CA ARG A 69 -13.32 16.25 -0.39
C ARG A 69 -12.38 15.47 -1.27
N PHE A 70 -11.07 15.70 -1.19
CA PHE A 70 -10.11 14.95 -1.97
C PHE A 70 -10.21 13.44 -1.68
N ILE A 71 -10.26 13.02 -0.42
CA ILE A 71 -10.34 11.60 -0.05
C ILE A 71 -11.69 10.99 -0.48
N THR A 72 -12.80 11.70 -0.30
CA THR A 72 -14.13 11.24 -0.76
C THR A 72 -14.23 11.15 -2.28
N SER A 73 -13.60 12.07 -3.03
CA SER A 73 -13.59 12.06 -4.49
C SER A 73 -12.87 10.85 -5.10
N HIS A 74 -11.89 10.25 -4.41
CA HIS A 74 -11.21 9.04 -4.88
C HIS A 74 -12.05 7.76 -4.68
N ASN A 75 -13.09 7.81 -3.85
CA ASN A 75 -13.95 6.66 -3.54
C ASN A 75 -15.26 6.65 -4.35
N ALA A 76 -15.52 7.69 -5.15
CA ALA A 76 -16.72 7.80 -5.98
C ALA A 76 -16.43 7.46 -7.45
N ALA A 77 -15.77 6.34 -7.70
CA ALA A 77 -15.89 5.69 -9.00
C ALA A 77 -17.28 5.03 -9.04
N ALA A 78 -18.28 5.74 -9.54
CA ALA A 78 -19.58 5.14 -9.83
C ALA A 78 -19.33 3.96 -10.79
N LEU A 79 -19.63 2.75 -10.34
CA LEU A 79 -19.60 1.56 -11.19
C LEU A 79 -20.61 1.82 -12.32
N ALA A 80 -20.10 2.00 -13.54
CA ALA A 80 -20.96 2.05 -14.71
C ALA A 80 -21.80 0.76 -14.73
N PRO A 81 -23.10 0.82 -15.08
CA PRO A 81 -23.89 -0.39 -15.22
C PRO A 81 -23.21 -1.33 -16.21
N ILE A 82 -23.09 -2.60 -15.84
CA ILE A 82 -22.54 -3.66 -16.69
C ILE A 82 -23.38 -3.68 -17.97
N GLN A 83 -22.77 -3.34 -19.11
CA GLN A 83 -23.43 -3.47 -20.41
C GLN A 83 -23.58 -4.96 -20.71
N THR A 84 -24.83 -5.43 -20.74
CA THR A 84 -25.15 -6.77 -21.21
C THR A 84 -25.05 -6.78 -22.73
N VAL A 85 -23.97 -7.36 -23.26
CA VAL A 85 -23.90 -7.68 -24.69
C VAL A 85 -24.92 -8.77 -25.00
N THR A 86 -25.80 -8.52 -25.97
CA THR A 86 -26.63 -9.59 -26.55
C THR A 86 -25.70 -10.63 -27.16
N PRO A 87 -25.79 -11.92 -26.77
CA PRO A 87 -24.97 -12.96 -27.36
C PRO A 87 -25.25 -13.04 -28.85
N VAL A 88 -24.22 -12.83 -29.67
CA VAL A 88 -24.30 -13.15 -31.09
C VAL A 88 -24.37 -14.66 -31.21
N SER A 89 -25.41 -15.19 -31.83
CA SER A 89 -25.43 -16.60 -32.19
C SER A 89 -24.30 -16.83 -33.20
N PRO A 90 -23.36 -17.78 -32.93
CA PRO A 90 -22.35 -18.10 -33.90
C PRO A 90 -23.05 -18.55 -35.19
N SER A 91 -22.76 -17.89 -36.30
CA SER A 91 -23.16 -18.38 -37.61
C SER A 91 -22.53 -19.76 -37.75
N ALA A 92 -23.34 -20.82 -37.74
CA ALA A 92 -22.88 -22.18 -37.94
C ALA A 92 -22.32 -22.27 -39.36
N GLY A 93 -21.02 -22.02 -39.52
CA GLY A 93 -20.31 -22.31 -40.74
C GLY A 93 -20.49 -23.80 -41.04
N THR A 94 -20.81 -24.13 -42.28
CA THR A 94 -21.09 -25.51 -42.74
C THR A 94 -19.85 -26.41 -42.78
N GLY A 95 -18.78 -26.04 -42.07
CA GLY A 95 -17.53 -26.78 -41.98
C GLY A 95 -17.43 -27.54 -40.66
N SER A 96 -17.09 -28.82 -40.72
CA SER A 96 -16.72 -29.59 -39.54
C SER A 96 -15.43 -29.00 -38.94
N THR A 97 -15.54 -28.29 -37.82
CA THR A 97 -14.37 -27.88 -37.04
C THR A 97 -13.77 -29.09 -36.34
N ASN A 98 -12.56 -29.48 -36.72
CA ASN A 98 -11.78 -30.50 -36.02
C ASN A 98 -10.90 -29.81 -34.95
N PRO A 99 -11.29 -29.82 -33.67
CA PRO A 99 -10.57 -29.12 -32.60
C PRO A 99 -9.14 -29.66 -32.41
N SER A 100 -8.91 -30.96 -32.68
CA SER A 100 -7.58 -31.57 -32.57
C SER A 100 -6.62 -31.01 -33.63
N ALA A 101 -7.10 -30.84 -34.86
CA ALA A 101 -6.31 -30.25 -35.94
C ALA A 101 -5.98 -28.77 -35.68
N ILE A 102 -6.88 -28.03 -35.00
CA ILE A 102 -6.63 -26.65 -34.60
C ILE A 102 -5.62 -26.61 -33.46
N ALA A 103 -5.79 -27.44 -32.42
CA ALA A 103 -4.87 -27.52 -31.30
C ALA A 103 -3.44 -27.86 -31.77
N ALA A 104 -3.28 -28.82 -32.68
CA ALA A 104 -1.98 -29.17 -33.25
C ALA A 104 -1.27 -27.98 -33.95
N LYS A 105 -2.03 -27.01 -34.46
CA LYS A 105 -1.46 -25.79 -35.07
C LYS A 105 -1.15 -24.70 -34.05
N VAL A 106 -1.86 -24.68 -32.91
CA VAL A 106 -1.75 -23.61 -31.91
C VAL A 106 -0.78 -23.96 -30.78
N ILE A 107 -0.73 -25.22 -30.34
CA ILE A 107 0.14 -25.68 -29.24
C ILE A 107 1.60 -25.23 -29.40
N PRO A 108 2.24 -25.30 -30.58
CA PRO A 108 3.63 -24.87 -30.74
C PRO A 108 3.87 -23.38 -30.47
N ALA A 109 2.82 -22.56 -30.50
CA ALA A 109 2.92 -21.13 -30.18
C ALA A 109 2.62 -20.82 -28.70
N ILE A 110 2.15 -21.80 -27.92
CA ILE A 110 1.86 -21.64 -26.49
C ILE A 110 3.15 -21.89 -25.70
N VAL A 111 3.39 -21.06 -24.70
CA VAL A 111 4.55 -21.16 -23.82
C VAL A 111 4.15 -21.14 -22.36
N ASP A 112 4.95 -21.79 -21.52
CA ASP A 112 4.87 -21.65 -20.07
C ASP A 112 5.76 -20.49 -19.62
N VAL A 113 5.23 -19.62 -18.78
CA VAL A 113 5.91 -18.43 -18.25
C VAL A 113 6.08 -18.62 -16.76
N ASN A 114 7.32 -18.83 -16.31
CA ASN A 114 7.66 -18.94 -14.90
C ASN A 114 8.42 -17.70 -14.45
N THR A 115 7.98 -17.10 -13.36
CA THR A 115 8.56 -15.87 -12.84
C THR A 115 8.95 -16.01 -11.38
N VAL A 116 9.99 -15.30 -10.98
CA VAL A 116 10.36 -15.12 -9.57
C VAL A 116 10.03 -13.69 -9.20
N VAL A 117 9.25 -13.50 -8.13
CA VAL A 117 8.79 -12.19 -7.64
C VAL A 117 9.46 -11.89 -6.30
N GLN A 118 9.88 -10.65 -6.10
CA GLN A 118 10.40 -10.20 -4.80
C GLN A 118 9.25 -9.79 -3.89
N THR A 119 9.23 -10.34 -2.68
CA THR A 119 8.26 -10.03 -1.63
C THR A 119 8.98 -9.46 -0.41
N ALA A 120 8.21 -8.90 0.55
CA ALA A 120 8.76 -8.38 1.81
C ALA A 120 9.46 -9.45 2.66
N SER A 121 9.09 -10.73 2.49
CA SER A 121 9.63 -11.86 3.26
C SER A 121 10.67 -12.69 2.49
N GLY A 122 11.05 -12.29 1.27
CA GLY A 122 11.97 -13.04 0.41
C GLY A 122 11.46 -13.18 -1.02
N THR A 123 11.88 -14.22 -1.74
CA THR A 123 11.44 -14.50 -3.12
C THR A 123 10.28 -15.49 -3.17
N SER A 124 9.32 -15.25 -4.06
CA SER A 124 8.20 -16.16 -4.38
C SER A 124 8.22 -16.54 -5.86
N GLN A 125 7.52 -17.62 -6.21
CA GLN A 125 7.40 -18.10 -7.60
C GLN A 125 5.98 -17.88 -8.10
N ALA A 126 5.85 -17.52 -9.37
CA ALA A 126 4.58 -17.42 -10.09
C ALA A 126 4.70 -18.15 -11.44
N ALA A 127 3.56 -18.64 -11.92
CA ALA A 127 3.45 -19.35 -13.18
C ALA A 127 2.24 -18.83 -13.95
N GLY A 128 2.38 -18.75 -15.27
CA GLY A 128 1.34 -18.40 -16.21
C GLY A 128 1.64 -18.99 -17.58
N THR A 129 0.81 -18.65 -18.55
CA THR A 129 1.02 -19.03 -19.95
C THR A 129 1.24 -17.80 -20.80
N GLY A 130 1.76 -18.00 -22.00
CA GLY A 130 1.87 -16.98 -23.02
C GLY A 130 1.64 -17.53 -24.42
N LEU A 131 1.51 -16.62 -25.38
CA LEU A 131 1.40 -16.93 -26.80
C LEU A 131 2.49 -16.19 -27.57
N ILE A 132 3.25 -16.91 -28.40
CA ILE A 132 4.17 -16.33 -29.37
C ILE A 132 3.35 -15.70 -30.49
N ILE A 133 3.46 -14.38 -30.66
CA ILE A 133 2.68 -13.60 -31.63
C ILE A 133 3.51 -13.16 -32.84
N THR A 134 4.84 -13.22 -32.76
CA THR A 134 5.75 -12.88 -33.85
C THR A 134 6.82 -13.94 -34.04
N SER A 135 7.34 -14.07 -35.26
CA SER A 135 8.45 -15.00 -35.57
C SER A 135 9.78 -14.61 -34.90
N THR A 136 9.89 -13.38 -34.41
CA THR A 136 11.03 -12.89 -33.62
C THR A 136 10.95 -13.31 -32.16
N GLY A 137 9.84 -13.91 -31.72
CA GLY A 137 9.68 -14.46 -30.38
C GLY A 137 9.00 -13.53 -29.38
N ASP A 138 8.20 -12.56 -29.83
CA ASP A 138 7.42 -11.75 -28.90
C ASP A 138 6.31 -12.60 -28.27
N VAL A 139 6.23 -12.58 -26.94
CA VAL A 139 5.27 -13.37 -26.16
C VAL A 139 4.24 -12.46 -25.51
N LEU A 140 2.97 -12.71 -25.79
CA LEU A 140 1.84 -12.08 -25.11
C LEU A 140 1.48 -12.89 -23.85
N THR A 141 1.44 -12.23 -22.70
CA THR A 141 0.98 -12.78 -21.41
C THR A 141 0.23 -11.71 -20.62
N ASN A 142 -0.34 -12.07 -19.48
CA ASN A 142 -0.99 -11.11 -18.60
C ASN A 142 0.04 -10.31 -17.79
N ASN A 143 -0.23 -9.03 -17.53
CA ASN A 143 0.64 -8.19 -16.70
C ASN A 143 0.91 -8.82 -15.33
N HIS A 144 -0.11 -9.37 -14.67
CA HIS A 144 0.03 -9.95 -13.33
C HIS A 144 0.95 -11.18 -13.27
N VAL A 145 1.32 -11.76 -14.42
CA VAL A 145 2.30 -12.86 -14.49
C VAL A 145 3.72 -12.30 -14.40
N VAL A 146 3.98 -11.11 -14.93
CA VAL A 146 5.34 -10.54 -15.07
C VAL A 146 5.62 -9.34 -14.18
N GLU A 147 4.58 -8.68 -13.67
CA GLU A 147 4.69 -7.50 -12.81
C GLU A 147 5.44 -7.82 -11.51
N GLY A 148 6.41 -6.97 -11.15
CA GLY A 148 7.23 -7.15 -9.94
C GLY A 148 8.18 -8.36 -9.99
N SER A 149 8.28 -9.05 -11.12
CA SER A 149 9.22 -10.15 -11.29
C SER A 149 10.66 -9.65 -11.40
N ILE A 150 11.57 -10.38 -10.76
CA ILE A 150 13.02 -10.18 -10.82
C ILE A 150 13.70 -11.19 -11.76
N SER A 151 12.95 -12.21 -12.20
CA SER A 151 13.40 -13.19 -13.20
C SER A 151 12.18 -13.75 -13.91
N ILE A 152 12.29 -13.90 -15.24
CA ILE A 152 11.28 -14.51 -16.10
C ILE A 152 11.97 -15.59 -16.92
N ARG A 153 11.37 -16.78 -16.95
CA ARG A 153 11.79 -17.92 -17.77
C ARG A 153 10.60 -18.36 -18.61
N VAL A 154 10.85 -18.56 -19.90
CA VAL A 154 9.84 -19.00 -20.85
C VAL A 154 10.24 -20.38 -21.35
N ALA A 155 9.33 -21.35 -21.26
CA ALA A 155 9.50 -22.68 -21.81
C ALA A 155 8.57 -22.87 -23.01
N ILE A 156 9.16 -23.27 -24.13
CA ILE A 156 8.42 -23.60 -25.36
C ILE A 156 7.99 -25.06 -25.32
N GLN A 157 6.73 -25.33 -25.63
CA GLN A 157 6.21 -26.70 -25.68
C GLN A 157 6.55 -27.27 -27.07
N GLY A 158 7.62 -28.09 -27.11
CA GLY A 158 8.09 -28.80 -28.31
C GLY A 158 7.40 -30.15 -28.51
#